data_AF-A0A7S0GIT0-F1
#
_entry.id   AF-A0A7S0GIT0-F1
#
_cell.length_a   1.000
_cell.length_b   1.000
_cell.length_c   1.000
_cell.angle_alpha   90.00
_cell.angle_beta   90.00
_cell.angle_gamma   90.00
#
_symmetry.space_group_name_H-M   'P 1'
#
loop_
_entity.id
_entity.type
_entity.pdbx_description
1 polymer ?
#
loop_
_entity_poly.entity_id
_entity_poly.type
_entity_poly.pdbx_seq_one_letter_code
_entity_poly.pdbx_strand_id
1 'polypeptide(L)'
;WEELEALMRKHRVDWTLFWRQLAHVVECHQEDFRNKRRKREDDEGINNNGRNTTTPIENMQTASNTAPVTTNKHLLMTLIGNEEANPGTSPFYEALPPESYIHWLTWLNDWKNALIDTHGTVTGTKTTTKPVPTTTTSCSASSSSAPMSLDAVSSTATNQQLVVHQMRQSNPKYILREWMLADAYTKAAADGDYDVISELLHLTEHPYDEGTSEQHDLYYRRTPDVSLKKGGVAFMS
;
A
#
# COMPACT_ATOMS: atom_id res chain seq x y z
N TRP A 1 7.84 13.96 -6.52
CA TRP A 1 6.79 14.27 -5.51
C TRP A 1 5.71 15.14 -6.15
N GLU A 2 6.05 16.35 -6.58
CA GLU A 2 5.12 17.34 -7.17
C GLU A 2 4.21 16.77 -8.28
N GLU A 3 4.74 15.91 -9.15
CA GLU A 3 3.96 15.22 -10.20
C GLU A 3 2.84 14.34 -9.64
N LEU A 4 3.10 13.58 -8.57
CA LEU A 4 2.07 12.76 -7.91
C LEU A 4 1.03 13.65 -7.25
N GLU A 5 1.44 14.71 -6.56
CA GLU A 5 0.50 15.63 -5.92
C GLU A 5 -0.43 16.27 -6.96
N ALA A 6 0.09 16.68 -8.12
CA ALA A 6 -0.70 17.19 -9.22
C ALA A 6 -1.69 16.14 -9.78
N LEU A 7 -1.27 14.87 -9.93
CA LEU A 7 -2.14 13.78 -10.37
C LEU A 7 -3.24 13.45 -9.34
N MET A 8 -2.90 13.34 -8.06
CA MET A 8 -3.85 13.08 -6.97
C MET A 8 -4.89 14.21 -6.86
N ARG A 9 -4.44 15.46 -6.98
CA ARG A 9 -5.32 16.64 -6.96
C ARG A 9 -6.25 16.69 -8.17
N LYS A 10 -5.72 16.41 -9.38
CA LYS A 10 -6.51 16.39 -10.63
C LYS A 10 -7.60 15.32 -10.61
N HIS A 11 -7.34 14.16 -10.03
CA HIS A 11 -8.25 13.01 -10.05
C HIS A 11 -9.05 12.80 -8.77
N ARG A 12 -8.97 13.74 -7.81
CA ARG A 12 -9.62 13.65 -6.50
C ARG A 12 -9.35 12.26 -5.89
N VAL A 13 -8.09 12.03 -5.55
CA VAL A 13 -7.65 10.78 -4.91
C VAL A 13 -7.64 10.97 -3.39
N ASP A 14 -8.21 10.02 -2.67
CA ASP A 14 -8.13 9.92 -1.22
C ASP A 14 -6.71 9.55 -0.79
N TRP A 15 -6.07 10.43 -0.03
CA TRP A 15 -4.64 10.32 0.27
C TRP A 15 -4.32 9.15 1.18
N THR A 16 -5.08 8.99 2.27
CA THR A 16 -4.83 7.94 3.26
C THR A 16 -5.07 6.56 2.65
N LEU A 17 -6.18 6.37 1.92
CA LEU A 17 -6.46 5.10 1.24
C LEU A 17 -5.42 4.79 0.18
N PHE A 18 -5.06 5.75 -0.67
CA PHE A 18 -4.05 5.57 -1.71
C PHE A 18 -2.73 5.02 -1.13
N TRP A 19 -2.21 5.66 -0.09
CA TRP A 19 -0.92 5.27 0.50
C TRP A 19 -0.97 3.94 1.25
N ARG A 20 -2.08 3.64 1.95
CA ARG A 20 -2.24 2.37 2.66
C ARG A 20 -2.46 1.20 1.68
N GLN A 21 -3.21 1.42 0.60
CA GLN A 21 -3.39 0.43 -0.47
C GLN A 21 -2.14 0.20 -1.30
N LEU A 22 -1.33 1.24 -1.56
CA LEU A 22 -0.09 1.07 -2.31
C LEU A 22 0.85 0.06 -1.62
N ALA A 23 0.86 0.01 -0.29
CA ALA A 23 1.57 -1.02 0.48
C ALA A 23 0.97 -2.42 0.26
N HIS A 24 -0.36 -2.56 0.31
CA HIS A 24 -1.06 -3.83 0.04
C HIS A 24 -0.86 -4.33 -1.40
N VAL A 25 -0.84 -3.42 -2.38
CA VAL A 25 -0.61 -3.73 -3.81
C VAL A 25 0.81 -4.31 -4.02
N VAL A 26 1.82 -3.80 -3.31
CA VAL A 26 3.19 -4.36 -3.32
C VAL A 26 3.26 -5.74 -2.66
N GLU A 27 2.42 -6.00 -1.65
CA GLU A 27 2.31 -7.29 -0.96
C GLU A 27 1.61 -8.35 -1.84
N CYS A 28 0.43 -8.04 -2.39
CA CYS A 28 -0.31 -8.96 -3.28
C CYS A 28 0.49 -9.35 -4.52
N HIS A 29 1.21 -8.40 -5.13
CA HIS A 29 2.09 -8.70 -6.26
C HIS A 29 3.22 -9.69 -5.87
N GLN A 30 3.72 -9.69 -4.63
CA GLN A 30 4.71 -10.69 -4.19
C GLN A 30 4.12 -12.10 -4.12
N GLU A 31 2.94 -12.24 -3.51
CA GLU A 31 2.30 -13.56 -3.37
C GLU A 31 1.87 -14.13 -4.73
N ASP A 32 1.44 -13.29 -5.68
CA ASP A 32 1.18 -13.73 -7.06
C ASP A 32 2.42 -14.33 -7.73
N PHE A 33 3.58 -13.69 -7.60
CA PHE A 33 4.83 -14.21 -8.15
C PHE A 33 5.32 -15.46 -7.41
N ARG A 34 5.12 -15.53 -6.08
CA ARG A 34 5.45 -16.71 -5.27
C ARG A 34 4.57 -17.91 -5.63
N ASN A 35 3.26 -17.70 -5.79
CA ASN A 35 2.30 -18.74 -6.15
C ASN A 35 2.49 -19.23 -7.59
N LYS A 36 2.77 -18.33 -8.55
CA LYS A 36 3.17 -18.71 -9.92
C LYS A 36 4.47 -19.50 -9.96
N ARG A 37 5.38 -19.29 -9.00
CA ARG A 37 6.62 -20.07 -8.88
C ARG A 37 6.34 -21.48 -8.37
N ARG A 38 5.64 -21.61 -7.24
CA ARG A 38 5.20 -22.90 -6.67
C ARG A 38 4.48 -23.75 -7.70
N LYS A 39 3.47 -23.18 -8.39
CA LYS A 39 2.71 -23.92 -9.40
C LYS A 39 3.57 -24.50 -10.52
N ARG A 40 4.64 -23.79 -10.96
CA ARG A 40 5.56 -24.35 -11.96
C ARG A 40 6.42 -25.48 -11.39
N GLU A 41 6.82 -25.39 -10.13
CA GLU A 41 7.55 -26.46 -9.44
C GLU A 41 6.65 -27.71 -9.27
N ASP A 42 5.34 -27.53 -9.03
CA ASP A 42 4.34 -28.60 -9.02
C ASP A 42 4.11 -29.20 -10.44
N ASP A 43 3.92 -28.35 -11.45
CA ASP A 43 3.71 -28.76 -12.85
C ASP A 43 4.97 -29.47 -13.44
N GLU A 44 6.18 -29.03 -13.10
CA GLU A 44 7.44 -29.70 -13.48
C GLU A 44 7.68 -30.99 -12.68
N GLY A 45 7.28 -31.02 -11.39
CA GLY A 45 7.35 -32.20 -10.53
C GLY A 45 6.52 -33.39 -11.05
N ILE A 46 5.47 -33.12 -11.82
CA ILE A 46 4.59 -34.14 -12.43
C ILE A 46 5.21 -34.77 -13.70
N ASN A 47 6.15 -34.10 -14.39
CA ASN A 47 6.62 -34.51 -15.72
C ASN A 47 7.97 -35.27 -15.76
N ASN A 48 8.56 -35.64 -14.62
CA ASN A 48 9.82 -36.39 -14.57
C ASN A 48 9.65 -37.91 -14.77
N ASN A 49 8.84 -38.32 -15.75
CA ASN A 49 8.70 -39.72 -16.14
C ASN A 49 8.35 -39.92 -17.64
N GLY A 50 9.13 -39.32 -18.55
CA GLY A 50 9.03 -39.71 -19.98
C GLY A 50 9.72 -38.85 -21.03
N ARG A 51 10.84 -39.37 -21.55
CA ARG A 51 11.50 -39.05 -22.84
C ARG A 51 12.23 -37.71 -22.98
N ASN A 52 13.56 -37.83 -22.98
CA ASN A 52 14.45 -36.89 -23.67
C ASN A 52 14.19 -36.96 -25.18
N THR A 53 13.83 -35.85 -25.83
CA THR A 53 13.95 -35.69 -27.28
C THR A 53 14.63 -34.36 -27.61
N THR A 54 15.83 -34.47 -28.17
CA THR A 54 16.69 -33.37 -28.62
C THR A 54 16.14 -32.68 -29.88
N THR A 55 16.60 -31.44 -30.11
CA THR A 55 16.52 -30.60 -31.33
C THR A 55 15.36 -29.58 -31.39
N PRO A 56 15.54 -28.43 -32.09
CA PRO A 56 16.76 -27.62 -32.18
C PRO A 56 16.50 -26.13 -31.89
N ILE A 57 17.58 -25.33 -31.90
CA ILE A 57 17.56 -23.88 -31.68
C ILE A 57 16.79 -23.18 -32.80
N GLU A 58 15.70 -22.48 -32.47
CA GLU A 58 15.04 -21.54 -33.38
C GLU A 58 14.94 -20.14 -32.74
N ASN A 59 15.36 -19.13 -33.50
CA ASN A 59 15.42 -17.74 -33.06
C ASN A 59 14.03 -17.07 -33.13
N MET A 60 13.51 -16.61 -32.00
CA MET A 60 12.48 -15.57 -31.95
C MET A 60 12.93 -14.39 -31.07
N GLN A 61 14.03 -13.74 -31.48
CA GLN A 61 14.50 -12.50 -30.85
C GLN A 61 13.77 -11.29 -31.46
N THR A 62 12.45 -11.25 -31.27
CA THR A 62 11.55 -10.15 -31.65
C THR A 62 10.64 -9.73 -30.48
N ALA A 63 11.18 -9.75 -29.26
CA ALA A 63 10.60 -9.03 -28.14
C ALA A 63 10.73 -7.52 -28.41
N SER A 64 9.60 -6.88 -28.74
CA SER A 64 9.54 -5.44 -29.03
C SER A 64 9.92 -4.60 -27.81
N ASN A 65 10.65 -3.51 -28.04
CA ASN A 65 11.11 -2.55 -27.02
C ASN A 65 9.98 -1.68 -26.42
N THR A 66 8.78 -2.23 -26.25
CA THR A 66 7.58 -1.53 -25.72
C THR A 66 7.26 -1.94 -24.27
N ALA A 67 8.18 -2.63 -23.59
CA ALA A 67 7.96 -3.30 -22.31
C ALA A 67 7.76 -2.45 -21.03
N PRO A 68 8.23 -1.19 -20.88
CA PRO A 68 8.18 -0.52 -19.57
C PRO A 68 6.75 -0.13 -19.13
N VAL A 69 5.87 0.23 -20.07
CA VAL A 69 4.52 0.74 -19.74
C VAL A 69 3.57 -0.39 -19.32
N THR A 70 3.75 -1.62 -19.82
CA THR A 70 2.82 -2.73 -19.60
C THR A 70 2.97 -3.38 -18.22
N THR A 71 4.19 -3.38 -17.67
CA THR A 71 4.56 -4.23 -16.52
C THR A 71 3.81 -3.87 -15.24
N ASN A 72 3.51 -2.58 -15.02
CA ASN A 72 2.84 -2.11 -13.80
C ASN A 72 1.33 -1.91 -13.98
N LYS A 73 0.75 -2.28 -15.13
CA LYS A 73 -0.70 -2.17 -15.36
C LYS A 73 -1.52 -2.92 -14.31
N HIS A 74 -1.05 -4.10 -13.89
CA HIS A 74 -1.70 -4.87 -12.82
C HIS A 74 -1.79 -4.08 -11.51
N LEU A 75 -0.69 -3.43 -11.08
CA LEU A 75 -0.65 -2.65 -9.84
C LEU A 75 -1.70 -1.52 -9.86
N LEU A 76 -1.81 -0.81 -10.98
CA LEU A 76 -2.82 0.25 -11.14
C LEU A 76 -4.25 -0.32 -11.17
N MET A 77 -4.49 -1.48 -11.79
CA MET A 77 -5.81 -2.13 -11.74
C MET A 77 -6.16 -2.56 -10.31
N THR A 78 -5.23 -3.13 -9.55
CA THR A 78 -5.45 -3.50 -8.14
C THR A 78 -5.73 -2.26 -7.26
N LEU A 79 -5.05 -1.14 -7.53
CA LEU A 79 -5.24 0.12 -6.81
C LEU A 79 -6.57 0.81 -7.15
N ILE A 80 -7.01 0.76 -8.41
CA ILE A 80 -8.36 1.23 -8.79
C ILE A 80 -9.43 0.33 -8.15
N GLY A 81 -9.15 -0.97 -8.02
CA GLY A 81 -10.05 -1.94 -7.42
C GLY A 81 -11.30 -2.19 -8.28
N ASN A 82 -12.36 -2.69 -7.65
CA ASN A 82 -13.67 -2.82 -8.29
C ASN A 82 -14.76 -2.21 -7.37
N GLU A 83 -15.19 -1.00 -7.70
CA GLU A 83 -16.28 -0.29 -7.01
C GLU A 83 -17.64 -1.00 -7.14
N GLU A 84 -17.86 -1.85 -8.15
CA GLU A 84 -19.10 -2.64 -8.26
C GLU A 84 -19.14 -3.77 -7.22
N ALA A 85 -17.98 -4.29 -6.81
CA ALA A 85 -17.87 -5.37 -5.83
C ALA A 85 -17.84 -4.83 -4.39
N ASN A 86 -17.00 -3.83 -4.13
CA ASN A 86 -16.80 -3.22 -2.81
C ASN A 86 -16.83 -1.69 -2.94
N PRO A 87 -18.02 -1.06 -2.91
CA PRO A 87 -18.15 0.38 -3.12
C PRO A 87 -17.52 1.15 -1.97
N GLY A 88 -16.70 2.15 -2.32
CA GLY A 88 -16.00 2.96 -1.33
C GLY A 88 -14.61 2.47 -0.94
N THR A 89 -14.18 1.31 -1.46
CA THR A 89 -12.82 0.81 -1.25
C THR A 89 -11.82 1.51 -2.18
N SER A 90 -12.19 1.92 -3.39
CA SER A 90 -11.25 2.61 -4.29
C SER A 90 -10.78 3.95 -3.69
N PRO A 91 -9.49 4.33 -3.84
CA PRO A 91 -9.02 5.63 -3.40
C PRO A 91 -9.41 6.73 -4.40
N PHE A 92 -9.93 6.40 -5.58
CA PHE A 92 -10.34 7.37 -6.58
C PHE A 92 -11.81 7.76 -6.36
N TYR A 93 -12.10 9.07 -6.23
CA TYR A 93 -13.51 9.51 -6.18
C TYR A 93 -14.21 9.34 -7.54
N GLU A 94 -13.47 9.44 -8.64
CA GLU A 94 -13.96 9.38 -10.01
C GLU A 94 -13.17 8.34 -10.83
N ALA A 95 -13.84 7.69 -11.79
CA ALA A 95 -13.17 6.74 -12.67
C ALA A 95 -12.07 7.44 -13.49
N LEU A 96 -10.85 6.89 -13.47
CA LEU A 96 -9.73 7.48 -14.22
C LEU A 96 -10.03 7.49 -15.72
N PRO A 97 -9.86 8.62 -16.42
CA PRO A 97 -10.06 8.71 -17.86
C PRO A 97 -8.83 8.19 -18.63
N PRO A 98 -9.00 7.66 -19.87
CA PRO A 98 -7.98 6.91 -20.61
C PRO A 98 -6.61 7.60 -20.72
N GLU A 99 -6.58 8.91 -20.91
CA GLU A 99 -5.35 9.69 -21.04
C GLU A 99 -4.54 9.77 -19.75
N SER A 100 -5.20 9.68 -18.59
CA SER A 100 -4.55 9.83 -17.29
C SER A 100 -3.88 8.54 -16.81
N TYR A 101 -4.27 7.37 -17.33
CA TYR A 101 -3.58 6.10 -17.04
C TYR A 101 -2.10 6.13 -17.40
N ILE A 102 -1.73 6.80 -18.50
CA ILE A 102 -0.32 6.86 -18.94
C ILE A 102 0.52 7.57 -17.86
N HIS A 103 0.07 8.71 -17.36
CA HIS A 103 0.77 9.44 -16.30
C HIS A 103 0.86 8.63 -15.00
N TRP A 104 -0.21 7.94 -14.59
CA TRP A 104 -0.20 7.06 -13.42
C TRP A 104 0.74 5.86 -13.59
N LEU A 105 0.80 5.25 -14.77
CA LEU A 105 1.70 4.12 -15.06
C LEU A 105 3.17 4.53 -15.09
N THR A 106 3.48 5.68 -15.69
CA THR A 106 4.82 6.28 -15.65
C THR A 106 5.23 6.55 -14.20
N TRP A 107 4.40 7.26 -13.43
CA TRP A 107 4.72 7.55 -12.04
C TRP A 107 4.92 6.28 -11.19
N LEU A 108 4.02 5.28 -11.31
CA LEU A 108 4.15 4.01 -10.60
C LEU A 108 5.42 3.24 -10.97
N ASN A 109 5.85 3.32 -12.24
CA ASN A 109 7.10 2.72 -12.70
C ASN A 109 8.30 3.40 -12.05
N ASP A 110 8.34 4.73 -12.07
CA ASP A 110 9.48 5.50 -11.60
C ASP A 110 9.61 5.43 -10.07
N TRP A 111 8.48 5.47 -9.35
CA TRP A 111 8.42 5.20 -7.91
C TRP A 111 8.91 3.79 -7.55
N LYS A 112 8.50 2.77 -8.30
CA LYS A 112 8.93 1.38 -8.07
C LYS A 112 10.41 1.18 -8.35
N ASN A 113 10.96 1.85 -9.36
CA ASN A 113 12.40 1.82 -9.65
C ASN A 113 13.19 2.50 -8.52
N ALA A 114 12.74 3.66 -8.03
CA ALA A 114 13.37 4.34 -6.90
C ALA A 114 13.38 3.48 -5.62
N LEU A 115 12.32 2.71 -5.34
CA LEU A 115 12.30 1.73 -4.24
C LEU A 115 13.30 0.57 -4.42
N ILE A 116 13.54 0.14 -5.66
CA ILE A 116 14.55 -0.89 -5.95
C ILE A 116 15.96 -0.32 -5.73
N ASP A 117 16.21 0.93 -6.12
CA ASP A 117 17.51 1.56 -5.94
C ASP A 117 17.87 1.79 -4.46
N THR A 118 16.91 2.21 -3.62
CA THR A 118 17.16 2.46 -2.19
C THR A 118 17.41 1.21 -1.36
N HIS A 119 16.87 0.05 -1.77
CA HIS A 119 16.97 -1.20 -1.00
C HIS A 119 17.73 -2.33 -1.72
N GLY A 120 18.08 -2.17 -3.01
CA GLY A 120 18.66 -3.22 -3.86
C GLY A 120 20.18 -3.21 -4.02
N THR A 121 20.90 -2.21 -3.48
CA THR A 121 22.36 -2.07 -3.69
C THR A 121 23.22 -2.46 -2.46
N VAL A 122 23.16 -3.74 -2.08
CA VAL A 122 24.23 -4.39 -1.27
C VAL A 122 25.24 -5.10 -2.21
N THR A 123 25.65 -4.44 -3.28
CA THR A 123 26.78 -4.84 -4.13
C THR A 123 27.50 -3.62 -4.68
N GLY A 124 28.74 -3.37 -4.23
CA GLY A 124 29.69 -2.53 -4.96
C GLY A 124 29.60 -1.02 -4.74
N THR A 125 30.14 -0.55 -3.61
CA THR A 125 30.81 0.74 -3.40
C THR A 125 30.76 1.80 -4.54
N LYS A 126 30.17 2.97 -4.25
CA LYS A 126 30.85 4.26 -4.51
C LYS A 126 30.36 5.37 -3.58
N THR A 127 31.26 5.79 -2.69
CA THR A 127 31.08 6.89 -1.75
C THR A 127 31.08 8.26 -2.43
N THR A 128 30.26 9.19 -1.96
CA THR A 128 30.67 10.61 -1.82
C THR A 128 29.97 11.23 -0.62
N THR A 129 30.78 11.68 0.33
CA THR A 129 30.43 12.24 1.63
C THR A 129 30.13 13.74 1.57
N LYS A 130 29.32 14.25 2.52
CA LYS A 130 29.68 15.43 3.35
C LYS A 130 28.95 15.36 4.72
N PRO A 131 29.47 15.98 5.81
CA PRO A 131 29.28 15.41 7.16
C PRO A 131 28.86 16.39 8.29
N VAL A 132 28.63 15.84 9.49
CA VAL A 132 28.76 16.48 10.84
C VAL A 132 27.63 17.46 11.26
N PRO A 133 27.31 17.64 12.58
CA PRO A 133 27.90 17.07 13.81
C PRO A 133 26.99 16.18 14.68
N THR A 134 27.63 15.37 15.52
CA THR A 134 27.05 14.66 16.68
C THR A 134 27.10 15.53 17.94
N THR A 135 26.13 15.39 18.85
CA THR A 135 26.26 15.81 20.25
C THR A 135 25.99 14.61 21.17
N THR A 136 26.89 14.40 22.14
CA THR A 136 26.87 13.27 23.08
C THR A 136 26.27 13.68 24.42
N THR A 137 25.29 12.92 24.92
CA THR A 137 24.83 12.99 26.32
C THR A 137 24.47 11.58 26.82
N SER A 138 25.08 11.15 27.93
CA SER A 138 24.75 9.97 28.74
C SER A 138 23.65 10.33 29.81
N CYS A 139 22.95 9.45 30.53
CA CYS A 139 23.32 8.17 31.15
C CYS A 139 22.10 7.25 31.45
N SER A 140 22.35 5.93 31.47
CA SER A 140 21.90 4.89 32.44
C SER A 140 20.46 4.80 33.02
N ALA A 141 19.77 3.70 32.65
CA ALA A 141 18.94 2.73 33.44
C ALA A 141 18.13 3.22 34.68
N SER A 142 16.85 2.84 34.89
CA SER A 142 16.16 1.55 34.63
C SER A 142 14.61 1.78 34.50
N SER A 143 13.64 0.84 34.55
CA SER A 143 13.58 -0.63 34.82
C SER A 143 12.27 -1.27 34.28
N SER A 144 12.32 -2.58 34.00
CA SER A 144 11.22 -3.58 34.07
C SER A 144 9.83 -3.27 33.45
N SER A 145 9.62 -3.73 32.21
CA SER A 145 8.64 -4.78 31.86
C SER A 145 8.91 -5.21 30.41
N ALA A 146 9.07 -6.52 30.15
CA ALA A 146 9.56 -6.99 28.85
C ALA A 146 8.42 -7.33 27.87
N PRO A 147 8.29 -6.61 26.74
CA PRO A 147 7.68 -7.17 25.54
C PRO A 147 8.67 -8.07 24.81
N MET A 148 8.17 -8.97 23.96
CA MET A 148 8.99 -9.87 23.15
C MET A 148 9.90 -9.07 22.19
N SER A 149 11.18 -9.46 22.07
CA SER A 149 12.14 -8.82 21.16
C SER A 149 11.70 -8.96 19.70
N LEU A 150 11.66 -7.82 19.00
CA LEU A 150 11.34 -7.72 17.57
C LEU A 150 12.45 -8.26 16.65
N ASP A 151 13.64 -8.54 17.19
CA ASP A 151 14.84 -8.83 16.40
C ASP A 151 14.79 -10.23 15.74
N ALA A 152 14.05 -11.17 16.32
CA ALA A 152 13.97 -12.54 15.83
C ALA A 152 13.21 -12.68 14.49
N VAL A 153 12.24 -11.79 14.20
CA VAL A 153 11.41 -11.84 12.98
C VAL A 153 12.11 -11.25 11.75
N SER A 154 13.09 -10.37 11.95
CA SER A 154 13.77 -9.66 10.86
C SER A 154 14.69 -10.56 9.99
N SER A 155 15.13 -11.69 10.53
CA SER A 155 16.15 -12.56 9.91
C SER A 155 15.73 -13.27 8.62
N THR A 156 14.44 -13.33 8.30
CA THR A 156 13.90 -14.10 7.16
C THR A 156 12.94 -13.31 6.25
N ALA A 157 12.68 -12.03 6.57
CA ALA A 157 11.81 -11.18 5.77
C ALA A 157 12.46 -10.79 4.44
N THR A 158 11.69 -10.79 3.35
CA THR A 158 12.18 -10.28 2.07
C THR A 158 12.38 -8.76 2.15
N ASN A 159 13.28 -8.25 1.32
CA ASN A 159 13.51 -6.81 1.14
C ASN A 159 12.20 -6.03 0.92
N GLN A 160 11.27 -6.59 0.15
CA GLN A 160 9.96 -6.00 -0.15
C GLN A 160 8.96 -6.12 1.02
N GLN A 161 9.03 -7.17 1.84
CA GLN A 161 8.26 -7.25 3.09
C GLN A 161 8.69 -6.16 4.08
N LEU A 162 10.00 -5.86 4.16
CA LEU A 162 10.52 -4.75 4.97
C LEU A 162 10.01 -3.39 4.47
N VAL A 163 9.96 -3.17 3.14
CA VAL A 163 9.36 -1.96 2.54
C VAL A 163 7.88 -1.85 2.89
N VAL A 164 7.08 -2.91 2.71
CA VAL A 164 5.64 -2.90 3.06
C VAL A 164 5.42 -2.62 4.55
N HIS A 165 6.25 -3.19 5.43
CA HIS A 165 6.22 -2.91 6.87
C HIS A 165 6.53 -1.43 7.17
N GLN A 166 7.58 -0.87 6.59
CA GLN A 166 7.92 0.55 6.73
C GLN A 166 6.82 1.49 6.19
N MET A 167 6.15 1.11 5.10
CA MET A 167 4.99 1.84 4.58
C MET A 167 3.80 1.78 5.55
N ARG A 168 3.49 0.61 6.13
CA ARG A 168 2.42 0.45 7.14
C ARG A 168 2.69 1.23 8.43
N GLN A 169 3.96 1.36 8.84
CA GLN A 169 4.35 2.15 10.02
C GLN A 169 4.35 3.66 9.77
N SER A 170 4.51 4.10 8.51
CA SER A 170 4.51 5.52 8.13
C SER A 170 3.12 6.05 7.75
N ASN A 171 2.26 5.19 7.19
CA ASN A 171 0.97 5.56 6.61
C ASN A 171 -0.17 5.03 7.49
N PRO A 172 -0.94 5.87 8.19
CA PRO A 172 -2.05 5.41 9.02
C PRO A 172 -3.13 4.73 8.17
N LYS A 173 -3.82 3.75 8.76
CA LYS A 173 -5.00 3.09 8.19
C LYS A 173 -6.27 3.86 8.53
N TYR A 174 -6.42 4.22 9.81
CA TYR A 174 -7.60 4.92 10.33
C TYR A 174 -7.26 6.39 10.57
N ILE A 175 -8.13 7.27 10.06
CA ILE A 175 -8.11 8.71 10.33
C ILE A 175 -9.53 9.16 10.70
N LEU A 176 -9.63 10.12 11.60
CA LEU A 176 -10.91 10.69 12.00
C LEU A 176 -11.42 11.62 10.88
N ARG A 177 -12.46 11.19 10.17
CA ARG A 177 -13.09 11.97 9.09
C ARG A 177 -14.35 12.66 9.57
N GLU A 178 -14.64 13.85 9.06
CA GLU A 178 -15.80 14.64 9.48
C GLU A 178 -17.14 13.91 9.29
N TRP A 179 -17.27 13.08 8.24
CA TRP A 179 -18.49 12.29 8.06
C TRP A 179 -18.71 11.26 9.18
N MET A 180 -17.63 10.67 9.70
CA MET A 180 -17.70 9.71 10.82
C MET A 180 -18.13 10.43 12.10
N LEU A 181 -17.57 11.61 12.36
CA LEU A 181 -17.95 12.45 13.49
C LEU A 181 -19.40 12.92 13.40
N ALA A 182 -19.83 13.40 12.23
CA ALA A 182 -21.20 13.85 12.00
C ALA A 182 -22.22 12.73 12.24
N ASP A 183 -21.95 11.52 11.75
CA ASP A 183 -22.81 10.36 11.95
C ASP A 183 -22.79 9.91 13.43
N ALA A 184 -21.63 9.92 14.10
CA ALA A 184 -21.49 9.56 15.52
C ALA A 184 -22.19 10.55 16.47
N TYR A 185 -22.03 11.86 16.26
CA TYR A 185 -22.76 12.88 17.03
C TYR A 185 -24.27 12.82 16.79
N THR A 186 -24.70 12.48 15.57
CA THR A 186 -26.14 12.32 15.28
C THR A 186 -26.75 11.17 16.08
N LYS A 187 -26.07 10.02 16.16
CA LYS A 187 -26.47 8.88 17.00
C LYS A 187 -26.49 9.23 18.49
N ALA A 188 -25.42 9.85 18.99
CA ALA A 188 -25.34 10.27 20.39
C ALA A 188 -26.44 11.26 20.78
N ALA A 189 -26.83 12.17 19.88
CA ALA A 189 -27.89 13.15 20.12
C ALA A 189 -29.32 12.58 19.97
N ALA A 190 -29.54 11.61 19.08
CA ALA A 190 -30.85 11.02 18.81
C ALA A 190 -31.18 9.85 19.76
N ASP A 191 -30.24 8.91 19.91
CA ASP A 191 -30.45 7.62 20.56
C ASP A 191 -29.74 7.53 21.93
N GLY A 192 -28.84 8.47 22.24
CA GLY A 192 -27.98 8.41 23.42
C GLY A 192 -26.81 7.42 23.29
N ASP A 193 -26.53 6.94 22.07
CA ASP A 193 -25.47 5.99 21.74
C ASP A 193 -24.10 6.70 21.65
N TYR A 194 -23.22 6.43 22.61
CA TYR A 194 -21.84 6.92 22.65
C TYR A 194 -20.80 5.85 22.26
N ASP A 195 -21.23 4.64 21.90
CA ASP A 195 -20.32 3.52 21.60
C ASP A 195 -19.54 3.81 20.32
N VAL A 196 -20.19 4.40 19.31
CA VAL A 196 -19.53 4.83 18.05
C VAL A 196 -18.46 5.90 18.29
N ILE A 197 -18.70 6.85 19.21
CA ILE A 197 -17.70 7.88 19.56
C ILE A 197 -16.51 7.23 20.27
N SER A 198 -16.78 6.27 21.16
CA SER A 198 -15.75 5.54 21.90
C SER A 198 -14.91 4.64 20.99
N GLU A 199 -15.53 3.99 20.00
CA GLU A 199 -14.84 3.20 18.98
C GLU A 199 -13.95 4.06 18.07
N LEU A 200 -14.48 5.18 17.56
CA LEU A 200 -13.72 6.12 16.75
C LEU A 200 -12.51 6.68 17.52
N LEU A 201 -12.68 7.00 18.82
CA LEU A 201 -11.58 7.42 19.67
C LEU A 201 -10.50 6.33 19.74
N HIS A 202 -10.87 5.08 20.04
CA HIS A 202 -9.92 3.98 20.15
C HIS A 202 -9.15 3.73 18.83
N LEU A 203 -9.82 3.80 17.68
CA LEU A 203 -9.18 3.70 16.36
C LEU A 203 -8.15 4.84 16.13
N THR A 204 -8.35 6.01 16.71
CA THR A 204 -7.42 7.13 16.61
C THR A 204 -6.26 7.09 17.60
N GLU A 205 -6.35 6.29 18.68
CA GLU A 205 -5.22 6.02 19.58
C GLU A 205 -4.16 5.14 18.89
N HIS A 206 -4.59 4.24 17.99
CA HIS A 206 -3.74 3.28 17.29
C HIS A 206 -3.94 3.32 15.76
N PRO A 207 -3.69 4.48 15.11
CA PRO A 207 -4.13 4.72 13.73
C PRO A 207 -3.38 3.90 12.67
N TYR A 208 -2.26 3.26 13.02
CA TYR A 208 -1.45 2.43 12.12
C TYR A 208 -1.85 0.95 12.14
N ASP A 209 -2.63 0.53 13.12
CA ASP A 209 -3.02 -0.87 13.32
C ASP A 209 -4.04 -1.31 12.28
N GLU A 210 -4.15 -2.62 12.06
CA GLU A 210 -5.08 -3.16 11.06
C GLU A 210 -6.55 -3.19 11.55
N GLY A 211 -6.79 -3.14 12.87
CA GLY A 211 -8.14 -3.19 13.47
C GLY A 211 -8.85 -4.53 13.26
N THR A 212 -10.16 -4.57 13.52
CA THR A 212 -11.03 -5.72 13.21
C THR A 212 -11.56 -5.68 11.77
N SER A 213 -12.13 -6.78 11.29
CA SER A 213 -12.81 -6.81 9.97
C SER A 213 -14.00 -5.87 9.93
N GLU A 214 -14.76 -5.77 11.02
CA GLU A 214 -15.92 -4.88 11.13
C GLU A 214 -15.49 -3.41 11.06
N GLN A 215 -14.41 -3.05 11.75
CA GLN A 215 -13.82 -1.70 11.71
C GLN A 215 -13.28 -1.34 10.33
N HIS A 216 -12.68 -2.32 9.63
CA HIS A 216 -12.26 -2.15 8.25
C HIS A 216 -13.45 -1.81 7.35
N ASP A 217 -14.52 -2.59 7.38
CA ASP A 217 -15.66 -2.44 6.48
C ASP A 217 -16.50 -1.17 6.78
N LEU A 218 -16.52 -0.74 8.05
CA LEU A 218 -17.19 0.49 8.49
C LEU A 218 -16.38 1.76 8.22
N TYR A 219 -15.08 1.76 8.55
CA TYR A 219 -14.27 2.99 8.64
C TYR A 219 -13.13 3.08 7.61
N TYR A 220 -12.59 1.98 7.10
CA TYR A 220 -11.54 1.99 6.07
C TYR A 220 -12.14 2.11 4.65
N ARG A 221 -12.84 3.23 4.43
CA ARG A 221 -13.51 3.56 3.16
C ARG A 221 -13.43 5.05 2.86
N ARG A 222 -13.61 5.42 1.59
CA ARG A 222 -13.64 6.83 1.15
C ARG A 222 -14.85 7.56 1.74
N THR A 223 -14.80 8.88 1.81
CA THR A 223 -15.94 9.70 2.25
C THR A 223 -17.15 9.39 1.34
N PRO A 224 -18.32 8.98 1.87
CA PRO A 224 -19.49 8.71 1.03
C PRO A 224 -19.89 9.93 0.20
N ASP A 225 -20.28 9.74 -1.07
CA ASP A 225 -20.65 10.84 -1.98
C ASP A 225 -21.83 11.70 -1.48
N VAL A 226 -22.68 11.13 -0.61
CA VAL A 226 -23.75 11.85 0.09
C VAL A 226 -23.20 12.86 1.10
N SER A 227 -22.08 12.54 1.76
CA SER A 227 -21.43 13.40 2.76
C SER A 227 -20.57 14.49 2.12
N LEU A 228 -19.98 14.21 0.95
CA LEU A 228 -19.31 15.23 0.10
C LEU A 228 -20.25 16.33 -0.41
N LYS A 229 -21.57 16.17 -0.27
CA LYS A 229 -22.59 17.18 -0.64
C LYS A 229 -23.24 17.87 0.57
N LYS A 230 -22.96 17.41 1.79
CA LYS A 230 -23.47 18.03 3.04
C LYS A 230 -22.60 19.23 3.40
N GLY A 231 -23.22 20.41 3.50
CA GLY A 231 -22.56 21.59 4.04
C GLY A 231 -22.01 21.34 5.45
N GLY A 232 -20.83 21.89 5.75
CA GLY A 232 -20.11 21.63 7.01
C GLY A 232 -19.22 20.38 6.98
N VAL A 233 -19.64 19.29 6.33
CA VAL A 233 -18.84 18.04 6.24
C VAL A 233 -17.91 18.06 5.01
N ALA A 234 -18.43 18.52 3.87
CA ALA A 234 -17.75 18.45 2.57
C ALA A 234 -16.44 19.25 2.46
N PHE A 235 -16.24 20.29 3.27
CA PHE A 235 -15.07 21.18 3.17
C PHE A 235 -13.80 20.61 3.82
N MET A 236 -13.94 19.58 4.65
CA MET A 236 -12.88 18.98 5.47
C MET A 236 -12.81 17.45 5.31
N SER A 237 -13.34 16.90 4.20
CA SER A 237 -13.46 15.46 3.92
C SER A 237 -12.78 15.01 2.62
#